data_AF-A0A812TSZ3-F1
#
_entry.id   AF-A0A812TSZ3-F1
#
_cell.length_a   1.000
_cell.length_b   1.000
_cell.length_c   1.000
_cell.angle_alpha   90.00
_cell.angle_beta   90.00
_cell.angle_gamma   90.00
#
_symmetry.space_group_name_H-M   'P 1'
#
loop_
_entity.id
_entity.type
_entity.pdbx_description
1 polymer ?
#
loop_
_entity_poly.entity_id
_entity_poly.type
_entity_poly.pdbx_seq_one_letter_code
_entity_poly.pdbx_strand_id
1 'polypeptide(L)' 'MSACEKGRQWQVGLQLFDVMPKAHTAPDIISYSSAISCCEKGSQWNFALGLFNTMCTSKLTPDDIVYNATISSCDK' A
#
# COMPACT_ATOMS: atom_id res chain seq x y z
N MET A 1 3.39 -21.14 10.89
CA MET A 1 2.44 -20.00 10.94
C MET A 1 3.10 -18.82 10.25
N SER A 2 2.70 -18.41 9.03
CA SER A 2 2.97 -17.03 8.56
C SER A 2 2.28 -16.66 7.24
N ALA A 3 1.86 -17.63 6.41
CA ALA A 3 1.16 -17.31 5.16
C ALA A 3 -0.21 -16.63 5.40
N CYS A 4 -0.96 -17.05 6.43
CA CYS A 4 -2.26 -16.45 6.75
C CYS A 4 -2.17 -15.05 7.36
N GLU A 5 -1.12 -14.74 8.13
CA GLU A 5 -0.93 -13.39 8.68
C GLU A 5 -0.55 -12.39 7.60
N LYS A 6 0.35 -12.78 6.69
CA LYS A 6 0.76 -11.96 5.54
C LYS A 6 -0.40 -11.71 4.57
N GLY A 7 -1.23 -12.72 4.32
CA GLY A 7 -2.44 -12.60 3.51
C GLY A 7 -3.50 -11.68 4.12
N ARG A 8 -3.59 -11.58 5.46
CA ARG A 8 -4.62 -10.75 6.10
C ARG A 8 -4.27 -9.26 6.14
N GLN A 9 -2.98 -8.94 6.19
CA GLN A 9 -2.52 -7.55 6.36
C GLN A 9 -2.79 -6.67 5.14
N TRP A 10 -2.64 -7.19 3.92
CA TRP A 10 -2.97 -6.44 2.69
C TRP A 10 -4.47 -6.14 2.57
N GLN A 11 -5.32 -7.07 3.00
CA GLN A 11 -6.78 -6.92 3.01
C GLN A 11 -7.21 -5.83 3.98
N VAL A 12 -6.63 -5.82 5.18
CA VAL A 12 -6.91 -4.77 6.18
C VAL A 12 -6.41 -3.41 5.71
N GLY A 13 -5.21 -3.34 5.12
CA GLY A 13 -4.69 -2.10 4.54
C GLY A 13 -5.57 -1.52 3.44
N LEU A 14 -6.08 -2.35 2.53
CA LEU A 14 -7.03 -1.94 1.50
C LEU A 14 -8.38 -1.51 2.07
N GLN A 15 -8.91 -2.23 3.06
CA GLN A 15 -10.15 -1.83 3.72
C GLN A 15 -10.01 -0.47 4.41
N LEU A 16 -8.89 -0.23 5.09
CA LEU A 16 -8.60 1.06 5.70
C LEU A 16 -8.55 2.17 4.64
N PHE A 17 -7.90 1.88 3.50
CA PHE A 17 -7.77 2.80 2.38
C PHE A 17 -9.13 3.08 1.68
N ASP A 18 -10.03 2.10 1.58
CA ASP A 18 -11.39 2.28 1.04
C ASP A 18 -12.29 3.12 1.96
N VAL A 19 -12.04 3.08 3.27
CA VAL A 19 -12.81 3.84 4.26
C VAL A 19 -12.32 5.29 4.40
N MET A 20 -11.04 5.58 4.10
CA MET A 20 -10.49 6.95 4.13
C MET A 20 -11.27 7.99 3.30
N PRO A 21 -11.60 7.76 2.02
CA PRO A 21 -12.37 8.72 1.24
C PRO A 21 -13.79 8.91 1.77
N LYS A 22 -14.39 7.90 2.44
CA LYS A 22 -15.70 8.02 3.09
C LYS A 22 -15.65 8.90 4.35
N ALA A 23 -14.48 9.03 4.96
CA ALA A 23 -14.26 9.86 6.15
C ALA A 23 -13.88 11.33 5.82
N HIS A 24 -13.96 11.78 4.56
CA HIS A 24 -13.49 13.10 4.11
C HIS A 24 -12.00 13.37 4.44
N THR A 25 -11.22 12.33 4.71
CA THR A 25 -9.79 12.44 5.00
C THR A 25 -9.03 12.10 3.73
N ALA A 26 -8.30 13.06 3.18
CA ALA A 26 -7.44 12.79 2.03
C ALA A 26 -6.38 11.75 2.44
N PRO A 27 -6.14 10.71 1.63
CA PRO A 27 -5.08 9.76 1.91
C PRO A 27 -3.72 10.47 1.80
N ASP A 28 -3.01 10.56 2.92
CA ASP A 28 -1.67 11.15 3.00
C ASP A 28 -0.57 10.13 2.63
N ILE A 29 0.67 10.61 2.53
CA ILE A 29 1.87 9.80 2.28
C ILE A 29 1.94 8.57 3.20
N ILE A 30 1.57 8.73 4.47
CA ILE A 30 1.58 7.65 5.47
C ILE A 30 0.54 6.57 5.12
N SER A 31 -0.63 6.96 4.62
CA SER A 31 -1.69 6.03 4.21
C SER A 31 -1.26 5.19 3.01
N TYR A 32 -0.68 5.84 2.00
CA TYR A 32 -0.12 5.15 0.83
C TYR A 32 1.05 4.23 1.22
N SER A 33 1.98 4.72 2.03
CA SER A 33 3.14 3.93 2.51
C SER A 33 2.72 2.69 3.29
N SER A 34 1.72 2.83 4.17
CA SER A 34 1.15 1.71 4.92
C SER A 34 0.47 0.69 4.00
N ALA A 35 -0.37 1.16 3.07
CA ALA A 35 -1.07 0.27 2.14
C ALA A 35 -0.11 -0.48 1.20
N ILE A 36 0.92 0.20 0.69
CA ILE A 36 1.96 -0.41 -0.16
C ILE A 36 2.81 -1.41 0.63
N SER A 37 3.17 -1.10 1.88
CA SER A 37 3.87 -2.05 2.77
C SER A 37 3.02 -3.28 3.09
N CYS A 38 1.72 -3.12 3.26
CA CYS A 38 0.81 -4.25 3.43
C CYS A 38 0.74 -5.09 2.14
N CYS A 39 0.71 -4.46 0.96
CA CYS A 39 0.75 -5.15 -0.33
C CYS A 39 2.06 -5.93 -0.55
N GLU A 40 3.20 -5.36 -0.14
CA GLU A 40 4.52 -6.04 -0.15
C GLU A 40 4.49 -7.33 0.66
N LYS A 41 3.98 -7.28 1.89
CA LYS A 41 3.83 -8.47 2.74
C LYS A 41 2.86 -9.50 2.15
N GLY A 42 1.86 -9.04 1.41
CA GLY A 42 0.85 -9.87 0.75
C GLY A 42 1.25 -10.41 -0.62
N SER A 43 2.45 -10.11 -1.13
CA SER A 43 2.86 -10.37 -2.53
C SER A 43 1.85 -9.81 -3.56
N GLN A 44 1.20 -8.69 -3.23
CA GLN A 44 0.18 -8.03 -4.05
C GLN A 44 0.80 -6.86 -4.84
N TRP A 45 1.79 -7.14 -5.69
CA TRP A 45 2.51 -6.11 -6.46
C TRP A 45 1.58 -5.27 -7.34
N ASN A 46 0.54 -5.86 -7.93
CA ASN A 46 -0.44 -5.13 -8.76
C ASN A 46 -1.09 -3.97 -7.98
N PHE A 47 -1.47 -4.22 -6.73
CA PHE A 47 -2.08 -3.19 -5.87
C PHE A 47 -1.05 -2.18 -5.38
N ALA A 48 0.16 -2.63 -5.02
CA ALA A 48 1.26 -1.74 -4.64
C ALA A 48 1.58 -0.74 -5.76
N LEU A 49 1.66 -1.20 -6.99
CA LEU A 49 1.99 -0.39 -8.17
C LEU A 49 0.85 0.57 -8.54
N GLY A 50 -0.40 0.12 -8.41
CA GLY A 50 -1.57 0.99 -8.54
C GLY A 50 -1.56 2.15 -7.54
N LEU A 51 -1.33 1.84 -6.26
CA LEU A 51 -1.22 2.83 -5.18
C LEU A 51 -0.05 3.80 -5.40
N PHE A 52 1.10 3.29 -5.83
CA PHE A 52 2.26 4.11 -6.19
C PHE A 52 1.93 5.11 -7.31
N ASN A 53 1.25 4.66 -8.36
CA ASN A 53 0.84 5.54 -9.45
C ASN A 53 -0.18 6.60 -8.98
N THR A 54 -1.13 6.23 -8.12
CA THR A 54 -2.08 7.19 -7.52
C THR A 54 -1.37 8.22 -6.62
N MET A 55 -0.35 7.79 -5.88
CA MET A 55 0.47 8.68 -5.05
C MET A 55 1.22 9.72 -5.90
N CYS A 56 1.87 9.26 -6.98
CA CYS A 56 2.58 10.13 -7.93
C CYS A 56 1.65 11.13 -8.62
N THR A 57 0.46 10.69 -9.04
CA THR A 57 -0.56 11.57 -9.65
C THR A 57 -1.14 12.58 -8.66
N SER A 58 -1.15 12.25 -7.37
CA SER A 58 -1.55 13.16 -6.30
C SER A 58 -0.45 14.16 -5.88
N LYS A 59 0.69 14.19 -6.60
CA LYS A 59 1.89 14.99 -6.28
C LYS A 59 2.46 14.71 -4.89
N LEU A 60 2.21 13.52 -4.35
CA LEU A 60 2.79 13.06 -3.11
C LEU A 60 4.15 12.42 -3.41
N THR A 61 5.17 12.79 -2.64
CA THR A 61 6.53 12.29 -2.83
C THR A 61 6.64 10.88 -2.24
N PRO A 62 6.91 9.84 -3.03
CA PRO A 62 7.12 8.49 -2.50
C PRO A 62 8.40 8.45 -1.67
N ASP A 63 8.28 8.04 -0.41
CA ASP A 63 9.44 7.83 0.47
C ASP A 63 10.22 6.56 0.09
N ASP A 64 11.44 6.42 0.61
CA ASP A 64 12.28 5.22 0.42
C ASP A 64 11.55 3.93 0.80
N ILE A 65 10.65 3.98 1.78
CA ILE A 65 9.81 2.85 2.19
C ILE A 65 8.89 2.41 1.04
N VAL A 66 8.27 3.36 0.34
CA VAL A 66 7.34 3.11 -0.76
C VAL A 66 8.07 2.48 -1.95
N TYR A 67 9.24 3.01 -2.31
CA TYR A 67 10.07 2.44 -3.37
C TYR A 67 10.53 1.02 -3.03
N ASN A 68 11.11 0.83 -1.85
CA ASN A 68 11.60 -0.48 -1.41
C ASN A 68 10.47 -1.50 -1.31
N ALA A 69 9.30 -1.10 -0.80
CA ALA A 69 8.14 -1.98 -0.69
C ALA A 69 7.58 -2.36 -2.07
N THR A 70 7.53 -1.43 -3.02
CA THR A 70 7.06 -1.71 -4.38
C THR A 70 8.02 -2.66 -5.10
N ILE A 71 9.34 -2.43 -5.02
CA ILE A 71 10.35 -3.33 -5.59
C ILE A 71 10.31 -4.71 -4.94
N SER A 72 10.25 -4.76 -3.60
CA SER A 72 10.18 -6.01 -2.83
C SER A 72 8.89 -6.79 -3.07
N SER A 73 7.80 -6.11 -3.46
CA SER A 73 6.55 -6.75 -3.84
C SER A 73 6.62 -7.45 -5.20
N CYS A 74 7.45 -6.92 -6.12
CA CYS A 74 7.67 -7.51 -7.45
C CYS A 74 8.71 -8.64 -7.45
N ASP A 75 9.58 -8.69 -6.45
CA ASP A 75 10.63 -9.70 -6.30
C ASP A 75 10.16 -11.00 -5.61
N LYS A 76 9.03 -10.95 -4.87
CA LYS A 76 8.45 -12.11 -4.16
C LYS A 76 7.39 -12.84 -4.98
#